data_AF-A0A967CSI4-F1
#
_entry.id   AF-A0A967CSI4-F1
#
_cell.length_a   1.000
_cell.length_b   1.000
_cell.length_c   1.000
_cell.angle_alpha   90.00
_cell.angle_beta   90.00
_cell.angle_gamma   90.00
#
_symmetry.space_group_name_H-M   'P 1'
#
loop_
_entity.id
_entity.type
_entity.pdbx_description
1 polymer ?
#
loop_
_entity_poly.entity_id
_entity_poly.type
_entity_poly.pdbx_seq_one_letter_code
_entity_poly.pdbx_strand_id
1 'polypeptide(L)'
;MPACARGRGRPGVRRRAPQTPGFEAAVAALATAIAGVEALPADSVDVALVILPVLAPELSQGIEGARAFEHLVALARERMQARYPRGDSPFYCVPFHPDFAEDLRDEHRAVRFIRRSPDPTVQLVRASVLRAVRGGGATDYVNTTGLSATELMALSTPESVSDRIGRANLRTLESQGAPTLRRLLAEIRASYRRP
;
A
#
# COMPACT_ATOMS: atom_id res chain seq x y z
N MET A 1 -40.16 23.20 -19.46
CA MET A 1 -39.47 22.74 -18.24
C MET A 1 -40.01 21.36 -17.83
N PRO A 2 -39.20 20.30 -17.90
CA PRO A 2 -39.44 19.06 -17.15
C PRO A 2 -38.35 18.80 -16.11
N ALA A 3 -38.77 18.19 -15.01
CA ALA A 3 -38.05 18.04 -13.75
C ALA A 3 -36.99 16.91 -13.76
N CYS A 4 -35.97 17.12 -12.92
CA CYS A 4 -34.85 16.24 -12.60
C CYS A 4 -35.24 14.78 -12.29
N ALA A 5 -34.61 13.84 -12.99
CA ALA A 5 -34.48 12.46 -12.57
C ALA A 5 -33.48 12.36 -11.41
N ARG A 6 -33.96 11.93 -10.22
CA ARG A 6 -33.12 11.58 -9.08
C ARG A 6 -32.47 10.22 -9.35
N GLY A 7 -31.17 10.23 -9.64
CA GLY A 7 -30.35 9.03 -9.72
C GLY A 7 -30.27 8.33 -8.36
N ARG A 8 -30.69 7.07 -8.33
CA ARG A 8 -30.58 6.18 -7.17
C ARG A 8 -29.10 5.85 -6.95
N GLY A 9 -28.51 6.41 -5.89
CA GLY A 9 -27.20 5.98 -5.41
C GLY A 9 -27.27 4.53 -4.91
N ARG A 10 -26.43 3.65 -5.47
CA ARG A 10 -26.20 2.31 -4.92
C ARG A 10 -25.55 2.47 -3.54
N PRO A 11 -26.08 1.85 -2.46
CA PRO A 11 -25.41 1.85 -1.18
C PRO A 11 -24.21 0.91 -1.27
N GLY A 12 -23.01 1.48 -1.40
CA GLY A 12 -21.77 0.75 -1.17
C GLY A 12 -21.75 0.31 0.29
N VAL A 13 -21.81 -1.00 0.53
CA VAL A 13 -21.68 -1.59 1.87
C VAL A 13 -20.29 -1.22 2.41
N ARG A 14 -20.21 -0.13 3.19
CA ARG A 14 -19.08 0.10 4.09
C ARG A 14 -19.17 -0.98 5.16
N ARG A 15 -18.53 -2.12 4.93
CA ARG A 15 -18.35 -3.12 5.99
C ARG A 15 -17.57 -2.43 7.12
N ARG A 16 -18.25 -2.28 8.25
CA ARG A 16 -17.69 -1.71 9.48
C ARG A 16 -16.52 -2.59 9.88
N ALA A 17 -15.36 -1.98 10.09
CA ALA A 17 -14.20 -2.69 10.58
C ALA A 17 -14.49 -3.37 11.93
N PRO A 18 -13.75 -4.44 12.28
CA PRO A 18 -13.84 -5.01 13.61
C PRO A 18 -13.44 -3.95 14.64
N GLN A 19 -14.43 -3.32 15.30
CA GLN A 19 -14.23 -2.34 16.39
C GLN A 19 -14.01 -3.07 17.72
N THR A 20 -13.13 -4.08 17.73
CA THR A 20 -12.79 -4.79 18.97
C THR A 20 -11.77 -3.97 19.76
N PRO A 21 -11.75 -4.09 21.10
CA PRO A 21 -10.72 -3.43 21.93
C PRO A 21 -9.29 -3.73 21.46
N GLY A 22 -9.03 -4.96 21.00
CA GLY A 22 -7.72 -5.35 20.46
C GLY A 22 -7.36 -4.65 19.16
N PHE A 23 -8.33 -4.37 18.30
CA PHE A 23 -8.11 -3.62 17.07
C PHE A 23 -7.70 -2.16 17.36
N GLU A 24 -8.45 -1.46 18.21
CA GLU A 24 -8.13 -0.07 18.56
C GLU A 24 -6.79 0.08 19.28
N ALA A 25 -6.47 -0.87 20.17
CA ALA A 25 -5.17 -0.93 20.82
C ALA A 25 -4.04 -1.11 19.78
N ALA A 26 -4.24 -1.96 18.78
CA ALA A 26 -3.26 -2.18 17.72
C ALA A 26 -3.10 -0.96 16.80
N VAL A 27 -4.19 -0.23 16.48
CA VAL A 27 -4.12 1.06 15.77
C VAL A 27 -3.31 2.07 16.58
N ALA A 28 -3.57 2.18 17.88
CA ALA A 28 -2.85 3.10 18.77
C ALA A 28 -1.36 2.75 18.85
N ALA A 29 -1.02 1.48 19.04
CA ALA A 29 0.36 1.00 19.08
C ALA A 29 1.10 1.28 17.77
N LEU A 30 0.47 1.01 16.62
CA LEU A 30 1.07 1.32 15.32
C LEU A 30 1.28 2.83 15.13
N ALA A 31 0.30 3.66 15.51
CA ALA A 31 0.44 5.11 15.43
C ALA A 31 1.59 5.63 16.30
N THR A 32 1.79 5.08 17.49
CA THR A 32 2.94 5.38 18.36
C THR A 32 4.25 4.96 17.72
N ALA A 33 4.33 3.77 17.11
CA ALA A 33 5.53 3.32 16.41
C ALA A 33 5.88 4.24 15.24
N ILE A 34 4.89 4.66 14.45
CA ILE A 34 5.06 5.63 13.36
C ILE A 34 5.60 6.96 13.90
N ALA A 35 5.02 7.48 14.98
CA ALA A 35 5.48 8.72 15.61
C ALA A 35 6.94 8.60 16.12
N GLY A 36 7.33 7.42 16.63
CA GLY A 36 8.72 7.15 17.00
C GLY A 36 9.68 7.22 15.81
N VAL A 37 9.29 6.69 14.65
CA VAL A 37 10.09 6.80 13.41
C VAL A 37 10.17 8.24 12.92
N GLU A 38 9.10 9.01 13.04
CA GLU A 38 9.09 10.44 12.66
C GLU A 38 9.96 11.32 13.55
N ALA A 39 10.15 10.92 14.81
CA ALA A 39 11.03 11.63 15.73
C ALA A 39 12.53 11.37 15.47
N LEU A 40 12.88 10.40 14.60
CA LEU A 40 14.26 10.18 14.18
C LEU A 40 14.77 11.35 13.34
N PRO A 41 16.09 11.63 13.35
CA PRO A 41 16.67 12.66 12.48
C PRO A 41 16.28 12.48 11.01
N ALA A 42 16.00 13.57 10.31
CA ALA A 42 15.39 13.57 8.98
C ALA A 42 16.18 12.75 7.93
N ASP A 43 17.49 12.64 8.08
CA ASP A 43 18.35 11.93 7.12
C ASP A 43 18.84 10.58 7.64
N SER A 44 18.31 10.12 8.77
CA SER A 44 18.76 8.85 9.38
C SER A 44 18.06 7.61 8.83
N VAL A 45 16.87 7.77 8.23
CA VAL A 45 16.04 6.66 7.77
C VAL A 45 15.26 7.01 6.51
N ASP A 46 15.50 6.29 5.42
CA ASP A 46 14.70 6.37 4.20
C ASP A 46 13.53 5.38 4.18
N VAL A 47 13.75 4.21 4.78
CA VAL A 47 12.76 3.14 4.88
C VAL A 47 12.80 2.56 6.30
N ALA A 48 11.66 2.50 6.96
CA ALA A 48 11.48 1.76 8.21
C ALA A 48 10.48 0.62 8.03
N LEU A 49 10.65 -0.45 8.79
CA LEU A 49 9.73 -1.59 8.84
C LEU A 49 9.20 -1.73 10.26
N VAL A 50 7.89 -1.65 10.42
CA VAL A 50 7.20 -2.00 11.67
C VAL A 50 6.66 -3.42 11.51
N ILE A 51 7.32 -4.39 12.12
CA ILE A 51 6.95 -5.81 12.05
C ILE A 51 6.10 -6.15 13.27
N LEU A 52 4.97 -6.83 13.06
CA LEU A 52 3.98 -7.12 14.09
C LEU A 52 3.81 -8.65 14.28
N PRO A 53 4.83 -9.34 14.81
CA PRO A 53 4.86 -10.81 14.86
C PRO A 53 3.83 -11.42 15.82
N VAL A 54 3.44 -10.66 16.85
CA VAL A 54 2.50 -11.08 17.91
C VAL A 54 1.11 -10.48 17.74
N LEU A 55 0.77 -10.02 16.53
CA LEU A 55 -0.54 -9.47 16.25
C LEU A 55 -1.62 -10.56 16.36
N ALA A 56 -2.75 -10.19 16.97
CA ALA A 56 -3.87 -11.10 17.22
C ALA A 56 -4.25 -11.89 15.94
N PRO A 57 -4.62 -13.19 16.05
CA PRO A 57 -4.87 -14.04 14.89
C PRO A 57 -5.89 -13.45 13.90
N GLU A 58 -6.91 -12.75 14.40
CA GLU A 58 -7.98 -12.12 13.61
C GLU A 58 -7.46 -10.98 12.72
N LEU A 59 -6.23 -10.50 12.95
CA LEU A 59 -5.57 -9.45 12.21
C LEU A 59 -4.29 -9.94 11.49
N SER A 60 -3.79 -11.12 11.82
CA SER A 60 -2.54 -11.66 11.26
C SER A 60 -2.74 -12.87 10.37
N GLN A 61 -3.96 -13.42 10.30
CA GLN A 61 -4.27 -14.67 9.61
C GLN A 61 -5.42 -14.55 8.61
N GLY A 62 -5.25 -15.21 7.48
CA GLY A 62 -6.27 -15.38 6.45
C GLY A 62 -6.63 -14.09 5.73
N ILE A 63 -7.53 -14.22 4.75
CA ILE A 63 -7.95 -13.10 3.90
C ILE A 63 -8.68 -12.01 4.70
N GLU A 64 -9.51 -12.40 5.68
CA GLU A 64 -10.21 -11.44 6.53
C GLU A 64 -9.25 -10.70 7.47
N GLY A 65 -8.25 -11.39 8.05
CA GLY A 65 -7.20 -10.73 8.83
C GLY A 65 -6.37 -9.78 8.00
N ALA A 66 -6.03 -10.16 6.77
CA ALA A 66 -5.34 -9.28 5.82
C ALA A 66 -6.14 -7.98 5.55
N ARG A 67 -7.46 -8.10 5.34
CA ARG A 67 -8.35 -6.94 5.15
C ARG A 67 -8.45 -6.07 6.40
N ALA A 68 -8.59 -6.69 7.57
CA ALA A 68 -8.62 -5.97 8.84
C ALA A 68 -7.29 -5.24 9.10
N PHE A 69 -6.17 -5.87 8.77
CA PHE A 69 -4.84 -5.25 8.83
C PHE A 69 -4.70 -4.05 7.90
N GLU A 70 -5.16 -4.14 6.65
CA GLU A 70 -5.17 -2.97 5.75
C GLU A 70 -5.96 -1.80 6.35
N HIS A 71 -7.09 -2.10 6.99
CA HIS A 71 -7.89 -1.08 7.66
C HIS A 71 -7.18 -0.48 8.88
N LEU A 72 -6.54 -1.30 9.71
CA LEU A 72 -5.71 -0.86 10.83
C LEU A 72 -4.63 0.13 10.36
N VAL A 73 -3.91 -0.22 9.29
CA VAL A 73 -2.85 0.62 8.71
C VAL A 73 -3.43 1.93 8.14
N ALA A 74 -4.62 1.87 7.51
CA ALA A 74 -5.30 3.06 7.01
C ALA A 74 -5.61 4.06 8.15
N LEU A 75 -6.16 3.57 9.28
CA LEU A 75 -6.47 4.42 10.43
C LEU A 75 -5.21 4.98 11.10
N ALA A 76 -4.15 4.18 11.25
CA ALA A 76 -2.88 4.68 11.79
C ALA A 76 -2.26 5.76 10.89
N ARG A 77 -2.35 5.58 9.56
CA ARG A 77 -1.93 6.59 8.57
C ARG A 77 -2.77 7.86 8.67
N GLU A 78 -4.09 7.77 8.85
CA GLU A 78 -4.95 8.94 9.06
C GLU A 78 -4.53 9.73 10.30
N ARG A 79 -4.22 9.05 11.42
CA ARG A 79 -3.69 9.67 12.65
C ARG A 79 -2.33 10.35 12.42
N MET A 80 -1.47 9.75 11.60
CA MET A 80 -0.21 10.40 11.19
C MET A 80 -0.50 11.65 10.36
N GLN A 81 -1.31 11.55 9.31
CA GLN A 81 -1.63 12.67 8.41
C GLN A 81 -2.32 13.83 9.13
N ALA A 82 -3.14 13.56 10.15
CA ALA A 82 -3.77 14.61 10.97
C ALA A 82 -2.76 15.55 11.65
N ARG A 83 -1.50 15.11 11.87
CA ARG A 83 -0.41 15.95 12.39
C ARG A 83 0.22 16.86 11.33
N TYR A 84 -0.10 16.64 10.05
CA TYR A 84 0.41 17.40 8.90
C TYR A 84 -0.73 17.94 8.05
N PRO A 85 -1.48 18.95 8.54
CA PRO A 85 -2.67 19.48 7.87
C PRO A 85 -2.41 20.09 6.48
N ARG A 86 -1.14 20.39 6.15
CA ARG A 86 -0.74 20.87 4.82
C ARG A 86 -0.48 19.76 3.79
N GLY A 87 -0.65 18.49 4.18
CA GLY A 87 -0.49 17.33 3.29
C GLY A 87 0.93 16.77 3.20
N ASP A 88 1.91 17.41 3.84
CA ASP A 88 3.33 17.02 3.78
C ASP A 88 3.71 15.99 4.85
N SER A 89 2.98 14.88 4.91
CA SER A 89 3.38 13.77 5.78
C SER A 89 4.75 13.23 5.35
N PRO A 90 5.70 13.02 6.28
CA PRO A 90 7.07 12.66 5.95
C PRO A 90 7.21 11.24 5.41
N PHE A 91 6.22 10.37 5.63
CA PHE A 91 6.26 8.97 5.23
C PHE A 91 4.98 8.53 4.51
N TYR A 92 5.15 7.58 3.59
CA TYR A 92 4.07 6.76 3.06
C TYR A 92 4.02 5.44 3.83
N CYS A 93 2.83 5.04 4.27
CA CYS A 93 2.61 3.75 4.93
C CYS A 93 2.10 2.71 3.91
N VAL A 94 2.83 1.61 3.76
CA VAL A 94 2.51 0.52 2.85
C VAL A 94 2.33 -0.77 3.66
N PRO A 95 1.14 -1.39 3.65
CA PRO A 95 0.93 -2.64 4.36
C PRO A 95 1.52 -3.82 3.58
N PHE A 96 2.06 -4.78 4.31
CA PHE A 96 2.50 -6.09 3.86
C PHE A 96 1.87 -7.14 4.77
N HIS A 97 1.34 -8.21 4.19
CA HIS A 97 0.62 -9.24 4.96
C HIS A 97 0.82 -10.63 4.35
N PRO A 98 1.05 -11.70 5.14
CA PRO A 98 1.29 -13.05 4.61
C PRO A 98 0.18 -13.54 3.68
N ASP A 99 -1.06 -13.23 4.04
CA ASP A 99 -2.26 -13.74 3.36
C ASP A 99 -2.89 -12.75 2.36
N PHE A 100 -2.13 -11.75 1.85
CA PHE A 100 -2.64 -10.91 0.77
C PHE A 100 -3.01 -11.72 -0.47
N ALA A 101 -4.14 -11.38 -1.09
CA ALA A 101 -4.68 -12.12 -2.22
C ALA A 101 -3.65 -12.27 -3.37
N GLU A 102 -3.57 -13.48 -3.90
CA GLU A 102 -2.79 -13.81 -5.10
C GLU A 102 -3.64 -13.49 -6.32
N ASP A 103 -3.34 -12.37 -6.96
CA ASP A 103 -4.02 -11.93 -8.18
C ASP A 103 -2.96 -11.49 -9.19
N LEU A 104 -2.59 -12.39 -10.09
CA LEU A 104 -1.48 -12.21 -11.04
C LEU A 104 -1.96 -11.87 -12.46
N ARG A 105 -3.23 -11.48 -12.61
CA ARG A 105 -3.82 -11.19 -13.93
C ARG A 105 -3.23 -9.95 -14.60
N ASP A 106 -2.73 -9.01 -13.81
CA ASP A 106 -2.02 -7.83 -14.30
C ASP A 106 -0.98 -7.35 -13.28
N GLU A 107 -0.09 -6.48 -13.74
CA GLU A 107 1.05 -5.95 -13.00
C GLU A 107 0.64 -5.23 -11.71
N HIS A 108 -0.44 -4.44 -11.73
CA HIS A 108 -0.90 -3.68 -10.56
C HIS A 108 -1.55 -4.58 -9.51
N ARG A 109 -2.23 -5.64 -9.94
CA ARG A 109 -2.78 -6.67 -9.05
C ARG A 109 -1.69 -7.53 -8.41
N ALA A 110 -0.66 -7.87 -9.19
CA ALA A 110 0.47 -8.67 -8.73
C ALA A 110 1.23 -8.01 -7.57
N VAL A 111 1.26 -6.67 -7.50
CA VAL A 111 1.88 -5.91 -6.41
C VAL A 111 1.37 -6.36 -5.04
N ARG A 112 0.07 -6.71 -4.90
CA ARG A 112 -0.46 -7.21 -3.62
C ARG A 112 0.18 -8.54 -3.21
N PHE A 113 0.42 -9.43 -4.16
CA PHE A 113 1.11 -10.70 -3.91
C PHE A 113 2.59 -10.49 -3.55
N ILE A 114 3.26 -9.54 -4.20
CA ILE A 114 4.65 -9.17 -3.88
C ILE A 114 4.77 -8.54 -2.49
N ARG A 115 3.72 -7.86 -2.02
CA ARG A 115 3.64 -7.31 -0.66
C ARG A 115 3.30 -8.34 0.41
N ARG A 116 3.66 -9.60 0.20
CA ARG A 116 3.58 -10.61 1.26
C ARG A 116 4.85 -10.59 2.09
N SER A 117 4.66 -10.70 3.40
CA SER A 117 5.71 -10.82 4.40
C SER A 117 5.35 -11.95 5.37
N PRO A 118 6.32 -12.62 6.01
CA PRO A 118 6.03 -13.72 6.96
C PRO A 118 5.11 -13.29 8.10
N ASP A 119 5.26 -12.06 8.59
CA ASP A 119 4.40 -11.44 9.59
C ASP A 119 3.79 -10.13 9.05
N PRO A 120 2.60 -9.72 9.53
CA PRO A 120 2.04 -8.42 9.19
C PRO A 120 3.07 -7.31 9.42
N THR A 121 3.33 -6.51 8.40
CA THR A 121 4.40 -5.52 8.39
C THR A 121 3.89 -4.23 7.77
N VAL A 122 4.32 -3.09 8.31
CA VAL A 122 4.10 -1.78 7.71
C VAL A 122 5.44 -1.23 7.28
N GLN A 123 5.60 -1.02 5.98
CA GLN A 123 6.74 -0.29 5.45
C GLN A 123 6.42 1.21 5.47
N LEU A 124 7.30 1.98 6.08
CA LEU A 124 7.29 3.43 6.04
C LEU A 124 8.37 3.88 5.07
N VAL A 125 7.98 4.56 3.99
CA VAL A 125 8.93 5.08 3.00
C VAL A 125 8.92 6.58 3.03
N ARG A 126 10.09 7.20 3.16
CA ARG A 126 10.21 8.65 3.22
C ARG A 126 9.68 9.30 1.95
N ALA A 127 8.84 10.32 2.12
CA ALA A 127 8.18 10.99 1.01
C ALA A 127 9.18 11.69 0.08
N SER A 128 10.26 12.27 0.61
CA SER A 128 11.33 12.89 -0.19
C SER A 128 12.01 11.89 -1.12
N VAL A 129 12.27 10.66 -0.65
CA VAL A 129 12.86 9.59 -1.47
C VAL A 129 11.93 9.22 -2.62
N LEU A 130 10.63 9.02 -2.34
CA LEU A 130 9.68 8.73 -3.41
C LEU A 130 9.52 9.87 -4.41
N ARG A 131 9.63 11.14 -3.96
CA ARG A 131 9.62 12.29 -4.86
C ARG A 131 10.87 12.35 -5.73
N ALA A 132 12.05 12.07 -5.16
CA ALA A 132 13.31 12.03 -5.90
C ALA A 132 13.29 10.93 -6.97
N VAL A 133 12.84 9.72 -6.62
CA VAL A 133 12.75 8.58 -7.55
C VAL A 133 11.70 8.79 -8.65
N ARG A 134 10.61 9.52 -8.35
CA ARG A 134 9.59 9.85 -9.35
C ARG A 134 10.05 10.86 -10.40
N GLY A 135 11.17 11.57 -10.18
CA GLY A 135 11.83 12.47 -11.12
C GLY A 135 10.91 13.18 -12.12
N GLY A 136 10.38 14.36 -11.78
CA GLY A 136 9.58 15.20 -12.69
C GLY A 136 8.21 14.66 -13.13
N GLY A 137 8.03 13.35 -13.28
CA GLY A 137 6.87 12.71 -13.90
C GLY A 137 5.64 12.55 -13.00
N ALA A 138 5.46 13.38 -11.98
CA ALA A 138 4.24 13.31 -11.15
C ALA A 138 3.00 13.72 -11.95
N THR A 139 3.14 14.61 -12.94
CA THR A 139 2.18 14.90 -14.02
C THR A 139 2.91 15.83 -14.98
N ASP A 140 3.33 15.37 -16.16
CA ASP A 140 3.76 16.30 -17.20
C ASP A 140 2.49 16.94 -17.77
N TYR A 141 2.22 18.19 -17.38
CA TYR A 141 1.19 18.99 -18.02
C TYR A 141 1.67 19.32 -19.43
N VAL A 142 1.27 18.50 -20.42
CA VAL A 142 1.46 18.85 -21.82
C VAL A 142 0.54 20.02 -22.14
N ASN A 143 1.12 21.17 -22.46
CA ASN A 143 0.35 22.29 -22.99
C ASN A 143 -0.18 21.87 -24.38
N THR A 144 -1.48 21.60 -24.47
CA THR A 144 -2.15 21.13 -25.70
C THR A 144 -2.58 22.28 -26.62
N THR A 145 -2.31 23.53 -26.22
CA THR A 145 -2.73 24.71 -26.98
C THR A 145 -1.96 24.77 -28.30
N GLY A 146 -2.67 24.57 -29.42
CA GLY A 146 -2.10 24.61 -30.77
C GLY A 146 -1.77 23.25 -31.40
N LEU A 147 -2.01 22.12 -30.72
CA LEU A 147 -1.82 20.79 -31.30
C LEU A 147 -3.05 20.37 -32.13
N SER A 148 -2.80 19.80 -33.31
CA SER A 148 -3.84 19.09 -34.08
C SER A 148 -4.21 17.76 -33.41
N ALA A 149 -5.37 17.20 -33.77
CA ALA A 149 -5.83 15.91 -33.24
C ALA A 149 -4.84 14.76 -33.51
N THR A 150 -4.16 14.79 -34.65
CA THR A 150 -3.09 13.86 -35.02
C THR A 150 -1.85 14.01 -34.13
N GLU A 151 -1.44 15.23 -33.82
CA GLU A 151 -0.29 15.49 -32.94
C GLU A 151 -0.61 15.14 -31.49
N LEU A 152 -1.85 15.39 -31.04
CA LEU A 152 -2.33 14.97 -29.73
C LEU A 152 -2.34 13.44 -29.58
N MET A 153 -2.73 12.71 -30.64
CA MET A 153 -2.70 11.24 -30.66
C MET A 153 -1.28 10.67 -30.79
N ALA A 154 -0.32 11.46 -31.27
CA ALA A 154 1.09 11.07 -31.36
C ALA A 154 1.87 11.30 -30.05
N LEU A 155 1.30 12.06 -29.09
CA LEU A 155 1.89 12.24 -27.76
C LEU A 155 1.96 10.88 -27.03
N SER A 156 3.16 10.33 -26.98
CA SER A 156 3.46 9.15 -26.19
C SER A 156 3.89 9.62 -24.81
N THR A 157 3.08 9.40 -23.78
CA THR A 157 3.54 9.60 -22.40
C THR A 157 4.65 8.59 -22.11
N PRO A 158 5.82 9.03 -21.61
CA PRO A 158 6.87 8.10 -21.18
C PRO A 158 6.31 7.10 -20.19
N GLU A 159 6.76 5.83 -20.27
CA GLU A 159 6.38 4.82 -19.30
C GLU A 159 6.75 5.29 -17.88
N SER A 160 5.79 5.25 -16.96
CA SER A 160 6.05 5.69 -15.60
C SER A 160 7.02 4.72 -14.91
N VAL A 161 7.81 5.22 -13.96
CA VAL A 161 8.67 4.38 -13.11
C VAL A 161 7.86 3.28 -12.42
N SER A 162 6.60 3.57 -12.06
CA SER A 162 5.69 2.61 -11.42
C SER A 162 5.33 1.45 -12.37
N ASP A 163 5.03 1.75 -13.63
CA ASP A 163 4.67 0.72 -14.62
C ASP A 163 5.87 -0.17 -14.94
N ARG A 164 7.05 0.44 -15.11
CA ARG A 164 8.29 -0.30 -15.31
C ARG A 164 8.59 -1.26 -14.15
N ILE A 165 8.35 -0.81 -12.90
CA ILE A 165 8.49 -1.65 -11.70
C ILE A 165 7.44 -2.76 -11.67
N GLY A 166 6.17 -2.44 -11.98
CA GLY A 166 5.08 -3.42 -12.05
C GLY A 166 5.39 -4.55 -13.01
N ARG A 167 5.78 -4.21 -14.24
CA ARG A 167 6.19 -5.13 -15.30
C ARG A 167 7.40 -5.98 -14.92
N ALA A 168 8.42 -5.36 -14.30
CA ALA A 168 9.59 -6.09 -13.83
C ALA A 168 9.21 -7.13 -12.76
N ASN A 169 8.39 -6.72 -11.78
CA ASN A 169 7.98 -7.61 -10.71
C ASN A 169 7.11 -8.77 -11.24
N LEU A 170 6.18 -8.53 -12.16
CA LEU A 170 5.36 -9.58 -12.76
C LEU A 170 6.24 -10.62 -13.47
N ARG A 171 7.20 -10.17 -14.29
CA ARG A 171 8.17 -11.07 -14.93
C ARG A 171 8.96 -11.91 -13.92
N THR A 172 9.39 -11.31 -12.80
CA THR A 172 10.06 -12.05 -11.73
C THR A 172 9.14 -13.12 -11.14
N LEU A 173 7.87 -12.79 -10.85
CA LEU A 173 6.89 -13.75 -10.34
C LEU A 173 6.63 -14.90 -11.32
N GLU A 174 6.53 -14.60 -12.61
CA GLU A 174 6.37 -15.61 -13.67
C GLU A 174 7.58 -16.54 -13.73
N SER A 175 8.80 -16.02 -13.56
CA SER A 175 10.04 -16.82 -13.60
C SER A 175 10.28 -17.70 -12.36
N GLN A 176 9.97 -17.20 -11.16
CA GLN A 176 10.24 -17.89 -9.89
C GLN A 176 9.06 -18.77 -9.43
N GLY A 177 7.86 -18.44 -9.92
CA GLY A 177 6.61 -19.10 -9.59
C GLY A 177 6.04 -18.68 -8.23
N ALA A 178 4.78 -18.24 -8.23
CA ALA A 178 4.03 -17.97 -7.00
C ALA A 178 3.98 -19.14 -5.99
N PRO A 179 3.95 -20.42 -6.41
CA PRO A 179 4.03 -21.55 -5.47
C PRO A 179 5.32 -21.57 -4.66
N THR A 180 6.47 -21.25 -5.27
CA THR A 180 7.77 -21.21 -4.59
C THR A 180 7.77 -20.16 -3.49
N LEU A 181 7.32 -18.93 -3.82
CA LEU A 181 7.24 -17.83 -2.86
C LEU A 181 6.30 -18.14 -1.71
N ARG A 182 5.13 -18.75 -2.00
CA ARG A 182 4.17 -19.17 -0.97
C ARG A 182 4.79 -20.18 0.00
N ARG A 183 5.49 -21.17 -0.54
CA ARG A 183 6.18 -22.19 0.27
C ARG A 183 7.24 -21.54 1.17
N LEU A 184 8.13 -20.72 0.60
CA LEU A 184 9.20 -20.05 1.36
C LEU A 184 8.65 -19.17 2.49
N LEU A 185 7.60 -18.38 2.23
CA LEU A 185 6.96 -17.55 3.26
C LEU A 185 6.35 -18.40 4.38
N ALA A 186 5.70 -19.51 4.03
CA ALA A 186 5.14 -20.44 5.01
C ALA A 186 6.23 -21.13 5.84
N GLU A 187 7.35 -21.54 5.23
CA GLU A 187 8.50 -22.14 5.90
C GLU A 187 9.16 -21.17 6.88
N ILE A 188 9.46 -19.94 6.46
CA ILE A 188 10.02 -18.89 7.31
C ILE A 188 9.11 -18.67 8.53
N ARG A 189 7.81 -18.56 8.29
CA ARG A 189 6.82 -18.32 9.34
C ARG A 189 6.69 -19.50 10.32
N ALA A 190 6.83 -20.73 9.84
CA ALA A 190 6.84 -21.92 10.67
C ALA A 190 8.12 -22.01 11.53
N SER A 191 9.28 -21.61 11.00
CA SER A 191 10.57 -21.69 11.67
C SER A 191 10.66 -20.87 12.96
N TYR A 192 10.10 -19.65 12.99
CA TYR A 192 10.17 -18.77 14.17
C TYR A 192 8.98 -18.90 15.14
N ARG A 193 7.98 -19.72 14.81
CA ARG A 193 6.84 -20.04 15.68
C ARG A 193 6.97 -21.38 16.39
N ARG A 194 8.08 -22.09 16.17
CA ARG A 194 8.43 -23.28 16.96
C ARG A 194 8.91 -22.81 18.35
N PRO A 195 8.34 -23.35 19.44
CA PRO A 195 8.79 -23.05 20.80
C PRO A 195 10.20 -23.54 21.06
#